data_AF-A0A848BXW5-F1
#
_entry.id   AF-A0A848BXW5-F1
#
_cell.length_a   1.000
_cell.length_b   1.000
_cell.length_c   1.000
_cell.angle_alpha   90.00
_cell.angle_beta   90.00
_cell.angle_gamma   90.00
#
_symmetry.space_group_name_H-M   'P 1'
#
loop_
_entity.id
_entity.type
_entity.pdbx_description
1 polymer ?
#
loop_
_entity_poly.entity_id
_entity_poly.type
_entity_poly.pdbx_seq_one_letter_code
_entity_poly.pdbx_strand_id
1 'polypeptide(L)'
;MEILSKLGFKKVGEWKKLQNNLYFDVNDFKKENKVVFAFVVNSFVKFISATEDVLEFALNCYVSPKEFEGEEVRVKELILKTLDNGPVEIYALKNTKFFGFKTRFDKQDILKLIKEFNADWNDENLVDRMKKIVGKDRVAIQKDVEEKEKIQTIIEEKPEMKEVLKPEKTKKEYESYIFILGKSYLDRGFFNLKTSHSHLVAGDKDEIQIVVGEKQVISGRISRTANSSGTPRIIGNKPLKLWFTEHSEVNGEIKITFINKKKIKLEALNK
;
A
#
# COMPACT_ATOMS: atom_id res chain seq x y z
N MET A 1 21.92 -8.08 13.17
CA MET A 1 22.52 -7.14 14.14
C MET A 1 23.90 -6.62 13.75
N GLU A 2 24.87 -7.48 13.41
CA GLU A 2 26.20 -7.04 12.97
C GLU A 2 26.19 -5.98 11.86
N ILE A 3 25.27 -6.06 10.90
CA ILE A 3 25.22 -5.13 9.76
C ILE A 3 24.87 -3.70 10.23
N LEU A 4 23.88 -3.54 11.12
CA LEU A 4 23.54 -2.24 11.69
C LEU A 4 24.71 -1.68 12.50
N SER A 5 25.38 -2.53 13.30
CA SER A 5 26.56 -2.13 14.07
C SER A 5 27.76 -1.75 13.19
N LYS A 6 27.97 -2.42 12.06
CA LYS A 6 28.98 -2.05 11.04
C LYS A 6 28.69 -0.69 10.38
N LEU A 7 27.40 -0.34 10.27
CA LEU A 7 26.96 0.99 9.83
C LEU A 7 26.98 2.04 10.95
N GLY A 8 27.33 1.66 12.18
CA GLY A 8 27.43 2.55 13.34
C GLY A 8 26.16 2.71 14.15
N PHE A 9 25.08 1.99 13.83
CA PHE A 9 23.88 1.99 14.66
C PHE A 9 24.14 1.30 16.00
N LYS A 10 23.59 1.89 17.06
CA LYS A 10 23.59 1.32 18.42
C LYS A 10 22.18 0.95 18.84
N LYS A 11 22.02 -0.14 19.60
CA LYS A 11 20.76 -0.41 20.30
C LYS A 11 20.63 0.68 21.36
N VAL A 12 19.58 1.47 21.29
CA VAL A 12 19.37 2.60 22.22
C VAL A 12 18.17 2.39 23.13
N GLY A 13 17.32 1.42 22.80
CA GLY A 13 16.11 1.16 23.56
C GLY A 13 15.20 0.12 22.94
N GLU A 14 13.94 0.15 23.36
CA GLU A 14 12.87 -0.73 22.88
C GLU A 14 11.50 -0.08 23.02
N TRP A 15 10.58 -0.50 22.17
CA TRP A 15 9.16 -0.23 22.34
C TRP A 15 8.56 -1.15 23.39
N LYS A 16 7.58 -0.62 24.13
CA LYS A 16 6.83 -1.33 25.15
C LYS A 16 5.35 -0.97 25.03
N LYS A 17 4.50 -1.84 25.56
CA LYS A 17 3.06 -1.56 25.64
C LYS A 17 2.50 -1.91 27.00
N LEU A 18 1.50 -1.14 27.41
CA LEU A 18 0.70 -1.38 28.59
C LEU A 18 -0.74 -1.31 28.14
N GLN A 19 -1.43 -2.46 28.14
CA GLN A 19 -2.71 -2.62 27.46
C GLN A 19 -2.58 -2.21 25.98
N ASN A 20 -3.32 -1.19 25.54
CA ASN A 20 -3.29 -0.67 24.17
C ASN A 20 -2.48 0.63 24.02
N ASN A 21 -1.79 1.06 25.08
CA ASN A 21 -0.96 2.26 25.07
C ASN A 21 0.48 1.90 24.73
N LEU A 22 1.01 2.53 23.68
CA LEU A 22 2.39 2.38 23.26
C LEU A 22 3.28 3.36 24.05
N TYR A 23 4.45 2.90 24.47
CA TYR A 23 5.50 3.74 25.02
C TYR A 23 6.87 3.18 24.62
N PHE A 24 7.95 3.91 24.89
CA PHE A 24 9.31 3.47 24.60
C PHE A 24 10.22 3.69 25.80
N ASP A 25 11.24 2.87 25.89
CA ASP A 25 12.33 3.00 26.85
C ASP A 25 13.62 3.20 26.06
N VAL A 26 14.15 4.42 26.07
CA VAL A 26 15.34 4.83 25.33
C VAL A 26 16.22 5.65 26.26
N ASN A 27 17.46 5.20 26.45
CA ASN A 27 18.42 5.86 27.34
C ASN A 27 19.46 6.66 26.54
N ASP A 28 20.14 6.00 25.60
CA ASP A 28 21.09 6.64 24.70
C ASP A 28 20.37 7.36 23.55
N PHE A 29 20.96 8.44 23.02
CA PHE A 29 20.40 9.24 21.91
C PHE A 29 19.08 9.95 22.18
N LYS A 30 18.46 9.78 23.36
CA LYS A 30 17.13 10.32 23.69
C LYS A 30 16.97 11.81 23.36
N LYS A 31 17.98 12.62 23.67
CA LYS A 31 18.00 14.08 23.45
C LYS A 31 18.77 14.52 22.19
N GLU A 32 19.29 13.56 21.41
CA GLU A 32 20.04 13.86 20.20
C GLU A 32 19.08 14.21 19.05
N ASN A 33 19.47 15.18 18.24
CA ASN A 33 18.82 15.52 16.99
C ASN A 33 19.63 15.02 15.80
N LYS A 34 19.07 15.11 14.59
CA LYS A 34 19.70 14.63 13.36
C LYS A 34 20.08 13.17 13.51
N VAL A 35 19.07 12.32 13.68
CA VAL A 35 19.24 10.89 13.96
C VAL A 35 18.62 10.07 12.84
N VAL A 36 19.33 9.02 12.41
CA VAL A 36 18.69 7.91 11.69
C VAL A 36 18.34 6.86 12.72
N PHE A 37 17.08 6.43 12.76
CA PHE A 37 16.61 5.41 13.69
C PHE A 37 15.94 4.26 12.95
N ALA A 38 15.95 3.09 13.58
CA ALA A 38 15.39 1.88 13.03
C ALA A 38 14.66 1.05 14.08
N PHE A 39 13.58 0.39 13.68
CA PHE A 39 12.87 -0.59 14.50
C PHE A 39 13.24 -2.01 14.05
N VAL A 40 13.62 -2.84 15.01
CA VAL A 40 14.20 -4.16 14.76
C VAL A 40 13.43 -5.22 15.53
N VAL A 41 13.07 -6.30 14.85
CA VAL A 41 12.33 -7.44 15.41
C VAL A 41 13.09 -8.71 15.04
N ASN A 42 13.48 -9.50 16.05
CA ASN A 42 14.23 -10.75 15.84
C ASN A 42 15.45 -10.58 14.91
N SER A 43 16.24 -9.52 15.12
CA SER A 43 17.40 -9.13 14.28
C SER A 43 17.09 -8.69 12.84
N PHE A 44 15.82 -8.58 12.45
CA PHE A 44 15.41 -8.02 11.15
C PHE A 44 15.00 -6.56 11.30
N VAL A 45 15.53 -5.71 10.43
CA VAL A 45 15.12 -4.31 10.38
C VAL A 45 13.76 -4.22 9.70
N LYS A 46 12.79 -3.66 10.42
CA LYS A 46 11.41 -3.54 9.98
C LYS A 46 11.08 -2.13 9.51
N PHE A 47 11.63 -1.13 10.17
CA PHE A 47 11.43 0.27 9.86
C PHE A 47 12.76 1.03 9.96
N ILE A 48 12.98 2.04 9.13
CA ILE A 48 14.12 2.96 9.14
C ILE A 48 13.59 4.35 8.77
N SER A 49 13.86 5.36 9.60
CA SER A 49 13.54 6.74 9.26
C SER A 49 14.64 7.67 9.77
N ALA A 50 14.60 8.92 9.32
CA ALA A 50 15.52 9.96 9.74
C ALA A 50 14.72 11.16 10.25
N THR A 51 15.22 11.78 11.31
CA THR A 51 14.63 12.99 11.90
C THR A 51 15.69 14.08 12.04
N GLU A 52 15.29 15.33 11.77
CA GLU A 52 16.09 16.52 12.13
C GLU A 52 15.74 17.01 13.55
N ASP A 53 14.61 16.57 14.11
CA ASP A 53 14.20 16.82 15.50
C ASP A 53 14.92 15.89 16.48
N VAL A 54 14.67 16.11 17.78
CA VAL A 54 15.14 15.23 18.85
C VAL A 54 14.50 13.85 18.74
N LEU A 55 15.29 12.78 18.94
CA LEU A 55 14.82 11.39 18.83
C LEU A 55 13.59 11.11 19.70
N GLU A 56 13.57 11.58 20.96
CA GLU A 56 12.39 11.45 21.83
C GLU A 56 11.13 12.08 21.22
N PHE A 57 11.24 13.25 20.57
CA PHE A 57 10.11 13.88 19.91
C PHE A 57 9.62 13.04 18.73
N ALA A 58 10.54 12.55 17.89
CA ALA A 58 10.21 11.71 16.74
C ALA A 58 9.56 10.38 17.17
N LEU A 59 10.03 9.75 18.26
CA LEU A 59 9.41 8.53 18.79
C LEU A 59 8.03 8.81 19.38
N ASN A 60 7.82 9.96 20.02
CA ASN A 60 6.50 10.35 20.54
C ASN A 60 5.44 10.52 19.44
N CYS A 61 5.82 10.84 18.20
CA CYS A 61 4.90 10.84 17.06
C CYS A 61 4.26 9.47 16.81
N TYR A 62 4.93 8.35 17.16
CA TYR A 62 4.32 7.01 17.06
C TYR A 62 3.52 6.64 18.32
N VAL A 63 3.83 7.23 19.48
CA VAL A 63 3.05 7.02 20.72
C VAL A 63 1.68 7.66 20.59
N SER A 64 1.64 8.92 20.15
CA SER A 64 0.43 9.71 20.01
C SER A 64 0.41 10.43 18.65
N PRO A 65 0.27 9.67 17.55
CA PRO A 65 0.23 10.24 16.21
C PRO A 65 -0.95 11.22 16.09
N LYS A 66 -0.72 12.33 15.39
CA LYS A 66 -1.82 13.23 15.06
C LYS A 66 -2.70 12.58 13.99
N GLU A 67 -3.99 12.94 13.95
CA GLU A 67 -4.98 12.33 13.05
C GLU A 67 -4.65 12.36 11.54
N PHE A 68 -3.62 13.13 11.14
CA PHE A 68 -3.19 13.29 9.75
C PHE A 68 -1.83 12.62 9.42
N GLU A 69 -1.24 11.90 10.37
CA GLU A 69 0.08 11.26 10.28
C GLU A 69 -0.07 9.76 9.95
N GLY A 70 -0.42 9.47 8.68
CA GLY A 70 -0.81 8.12 8.23
C GLY A 70 0.29 7.06 8.33
N GLU A 71 1.57 7.43 8.20
CA GLU A 71 2.69 6.50 8.39
C GLU A 71 2.84 6.14 9.87
N GLU A 72 2.83 7.14 10.75
CA GLU A 72 3.00 6.99 12.19
C GLU A 72 1.86 6.18 12.81
N VAL A 73 0.61 6.42 12.38
CA VAL A 73 -0.55 5.59 12.75
C VAL A 73 -0.33 4.13 12.33
N ARG A 74 0.03 3.89 11.08
CA ARG A 74 0.24 2.53 10.55
C ARG A 74 1.39 1.81 11.27
N VAL A 75 2.52 2.50 11.45
CA VAL A 75 3.70 1.94 12.11
C VAL A 75 3.40 1.68 13.58
N LYS A 76 2.65 2.55 14.27
CA LYS A 76 2.15 2.30 15.64
C LYS A 76 1.36 0.99 15.73
N GLU A 77 0.41 0.77 14.82
CA GLU A 77 -0.39 -0.47 14.79
C GLU A 77 0.49 -1.71 14.58
N LEU A 78 1.48 -1.62 13.68
CA LEU A 78 2.45 -2.69 13.44
C LEU A 78 3.31 -2.98 14.68
N ILE A 79 3.76 -1.94 15.39
CA ILE A 79 4.51 -2.09 16.66
C ILE A 79 3.63 -2.79 17.71
N LEU A 80 2.41 -2.29 17.96
CA LEU A 80 1.50 -2.84 18.97
C LEU A 80 1.20 -4.33 18.75
N LYS A 81 0.91 -4.70 17.49
CA LYS A 81 0.67 -6.09 17.09
C LYS A 81 1.92 -6.96 17.24
N THR A 82 3.10 -6.41 16.96
CA THR A 82 4.34 -7.17 17.08
C THR A 82 4.71 -7.42 18.54
N LEU A 83 4.44 -6.45 19.42
CA LEU A 83 4.65 -6.57 20.86
C LEU A 83 3.79 -7.66 21.54
N ASP A 84 2.75 -8.19 20.87
CA ASP A 84 2.06 -9.40 21.35
C ASP A 84 2.93 -10.66 21.25
N ASN A 85 3.93 -10.65 20.38
CA ASN A 85 4.69 -11.84 19.99
C ASN A 85 6.19 -11.72 20.26
N GLY A 86 6.69 -10.53 20.63
CA GLY A 86 8.10 -10.33 20.93
C GLY A 86 8.51 -8.87 20.99
N PRO A 87 9.77 -8.59 21.37
CA PRO A 87 10.27 -7.23 21.52
C PRO A 87 10.45 -6.53 20.18
N VAL A 88 10.23 -5.21 20.18
CA VAL A 88 10.59 -4.33 19.06
C VAL A 88 11.69 -3.39 19.55
N GLU A 89 12.93 -3.67 19.15
CA GLU A 89 14.11 -2.92 19.56
C GLU A 89 14.26 -1.63 18.75
N ILE A 90 14.84 -0.60 19.36
CA ILE A 90 15.11 0.69 18.74
C ILE A 90 16.62 0.85 18.58
N TYR A 91 17.04 1.09 17.34
CA TYR A 91 18.42 1.38 16.97
C TYR A 91 18.55 2.80 16.48
N ALA A 92 19.67 3.47 16.78
CA ALA A 92 19.91 4.84 16.33
C ALA A 92 21.38 5.08 15.95
N LEU A 93 21.57 6.03 15.04
CA LEU A 93 22.85 6.54 14.57
C LEU A 93 22.78 8.06 14.39
N LYS A 94 23.84 8.77 14.80
CA LYS A 94 23.94 10.22 14.62
C LYS A 94 24.17 10.53 13.13
N ASN A 95 23.29 11.34 12.56
CA ASN A 95 23.27 11.71 11.16
C ASN A 95 23.96 13.07 10.92
N THR A 96 25.19 13.21 11.41
CA THR A 96 25.97 14.45 11.32
C THR A 96 27.24 14.22 10.53
N LYS A 97 27.67 15.22 9.74
CA LYS A 97 29.00 15.20 9.09
C LYS A 97 30.08 15.21 10.17
N PHE A 98 31.01 14.26 10.10
CA PHE A 98 32.25 14.32 10.86
C PHE A 98 33.42 14.59 9.90
N PHE A 99 34.13 15.72 10.11
CA PHE A 99 35.40 16.11 9.46
C PHE A 99 35.69 15.46 8.09
N GLY A 100 35.05 15.94 7.02
CA GLY A 100 35.38 15.57 5.64
C GLY A 100 34.92 14.19 5.16
N PHE A 101 34.51 13.28 6.05
CA PHE A 101 33.95 11.98 5.68
C PHE A 101 32.42 12.02 5.68
N LYS A 102 31.81 11.41 4.66
CA LYS A 102 30.36 11.48 4.39
C LYS A 102 29.61 10.56 5.37
N THR A 103 29.23 11.08 6.54
CA THR A 103 28.35 10.41 7.53
C THR A 103 26.97 11.06 7.61
N ARG A 104 26.52 11.71 6.52
CA ARG A 104 25.14 12.17 6.41
C ARG A 104 24.39 11.25 5.46
N PHE A 105 23.48 10.46 6.00
CA PHE A 105 22.43 9.79 5.26
C PHE A 105 21.44 10.85 4.80
N ASP A 106 21.44 11.13 3.51
CA ASP A 106 20.38 11.91 2.89
C ASP A 106 19.15 11.03 2.60
N LYS A 107 18.10 11.63 2.05
CA LYS A 107 16.87 10.91 1.70
C LYS A 107 17.12 9.72 0.77
N GLN A 108 18.05 9.83 -0.18
CA GLN A 108 18.36 8.73 -1.09
C GLN A 108 19.09 7.59 -0.38
N ASP A 109 19.99 7.92 0.54
CA ASP A 109 20.70 6.92 1.34
C ASP A 109 19.73 6.18 2.27
N ILE A 110 18.76 6.88 2.89
CA ILE A 110 17.68 6.22 3.66
C ILE A 110 16.86 5.27 2.78
N LEU A 111 16.49 5.69 1.57
CA LEU A 111 15.77 4.82 0.62
C LEU A 111 16.58 3.59 0.19
N LYS A 112 17.91 3.70 0.09
CA LYS A 112 18.79 2.55 -0.18
C LYS A 112 18.80 1.61 1.02
N LEU A 113 18.96 2.12 2.24
CA LEU A 113 18.93 1.31 3.45
C LEU A 113 17.60 0.55 3.59
N ILE A 114 16.46 1.21 3.35
CA ILE A 114 15.13 0.57 3.36
C ILE A 114 15.10 -0.62 2.39
N LYS A 115 15.63 -0.45 1.17
CA LYS A 115 15.68 -1.51 0.17
C LYS A 115 16.64 -2.64 0.53
N GLU A 116 17.85 -2.30 0.99
CA GLU A 116 18.91 -3.24 1.36
C GLU A 116 18.49 -4.12 2.52
N PHE A 117 17.87 -3.53 3.54
CA PHE A 117 17.36 -4.26 4.70
C PHE A 117 15.99 -4.89 4.49
N ASN A 118 15.31 -4.56 3.39
CA ASN A 118 13.94 -4.97 3.13
C ASN A 118 13.01 -4.60 4.31
N ALA A 119 13.11 -3.34 4.75
CA ALA A 119 12.37 -2.77 5.87
C ALA A 119 10.89 -2.60 5.49
N ASP A 120 10.13 -3.67 5.68
CA ASP A 120 8.76 -3.84 5.19
C ASP A 120 7.72 -2.95 5.88
N TRP A 121 8.06 -2.31 7.00
CA TRP A 121 7.21 -1.30 7.63
C TRP A 121 7.45 0.10 7.06
N ASN A 122 8.50 0.35 6.26
CA ASN A 122 8.62 1.58 5.49
C ASN A 122 7.83 1.55 4.19
N ASP A 123 7.50 0.36 3.71
CA ASP A 123 6.69 0.22 2.52
C ASP A 123 5.28 0.71 2.86
N GLU A 124 4.89 1.85 2.30
CA GLU A 124 3.53 2.39 2.46
C GLU A 124 2.48 1.52 1.74
N ASN A 125 2.85 0.43 1.10
CA ASN A 125 1.96 -0.28 0.20
C ASN A 125 2.23 -1.79 0.08
N LEU A 126 1.19 -2.57 0.34
CA LEU A 126 0.96 -3.96 -0.12
C LEU A 126 1.32 -4.21 -1.60
N VAL A 127 1.42 -3.15 -2.41
CA VAL A 127 1.71 -3.15 -3.85
C VAL A 127 3.17 -3.50 -4.18
N ASP A 128 4.14 -3.11 -3.35
CA ASP A 128 5.56 -3.35 -3.67
C ASP A 128 6.04 -4.76 -3.24
N ARG A 129 5.39 -5.37 -2.24
CA ARG A 129 5.52 -6.83 -1.98
C ARG A 129 5.05 -7.68 -3.16
N MET A 130 3.96 -7.29 -3.84
CA MET A 130 3.46 -8.01 -5.03
C MET A 130 4.42 -7.91 -6.22
N LYS A 131 5.12 -6.79 -6.42
CA LYS A 131 6.11 -6.66 -7.50
C LYS A 131 7.33 -7.58 -7.34
N LYS A 132 7.77 -7.87 -6.11
CA LYS A 132 8.87 -8.80 -5.83
C LYS A 132 8.50 -10.28 -6.11
N ILE A 133 7.23 -10.64 -5.97
CA ILE A 133 6.72 -11.99 -6.29
C ILE A 133 6.56 -12.15 -7.82
N VAL A 134 5.96 -11.15 -8.48
CA VAL A 134 5.71 -11.14 -9.95
C VAL A 134 7.01 -11.06 -10.77
N GLY A 135 8.12 -10.60 -10.19
CA GLY A 135 9.43 -10.59 -10.86
C GLY A 135 9.99 -11.99 -11.17
N LYS A 136 9.56 -13.04 -10.44
CA LYS A 136 9.92 -14.44 -10.75
C LYS A 136 9.06 -15.04 -11.87
N ASP A 137 7.82 -14.57 -12.03
CA ASP A 137 6.88 -15.09 -13.05
C ASP A 137 7.12 -14.50 -14.45
N ARG A 138 7.72 -13.31 -14.56
CA ARG A 138 8.01 -12.70 -15.88
C ARG A 138 8.94 -13.53 -16.77
N VAL A 139 9.84 -14.33 -16.18
CA VAL A 139 10.73 -15.24 -16.92
C VAL A 139 9.98 -16.49 -17.39
N ALA A 140 8.96 -16.93 -16.64
CA ALA A 140 8.10 -18.05 -17.03
C ALA A 140 7.11 -17.65 -18.14
N ILE A 141 6.52 -16.45 -18.04
CA ILE A 141 5.57 -15.91 -19.04
C ILE A 141 6.25 -15.69 -20.39
N GLN A 142 7.52 -15.28 -20.43
CA GLN A 142 8.25 -15.09 -21.70
C GLN A 142 8.45 -16.43 -22.44
N LYS A 143 8.66 -17.52 -21.71
CA LYS A 143 8.74 -18.88 -22.29
C LYS A 143 7.38 -19.37 -22.78
N ASP A 144 6.31 -19.12 -22.02
CA ASP A 144 4.94 -19.52 -22.39
C ASP A 144 4.41 -18.74 -23.61
N VAL A 145 4.82 -17.48 -23.80
CA VAL A 145 4.44 -16.67 -24.98
C VAL A 145 5.16 -17.16 -26.24
N GLU A 146 6.45 -17.47 -26.16
CA GLU A 146 7.19 -18.08 -27.29
C GLU A 146 6.64 -19.47 -27.66
N GLU A 147 6.17 -20.24 -26.68
CA GLU A 147 5.58 -21.56 -26.91
C GLU A 147 4.17 -21.46 -27.51
N LYS A 148 3.37 -20.45 -27.10
CA LYS A 148 2.05 -20.17 -27.69
C LYS A 148 2.11 -19.61 -29.10
N GLU A 149 3.11 -18.78 -29.42
CA GLU A 149 3.32 -18.28 -30.79
C GLU A 149 3.69 -19.41 -31.75
N LYS A 150 4.45 -20.42 -31.29
CA LYS A 150 4.74 -21.65 -32.05
C LYS A 150 3.49 -22.51 -32.26
N ILE A 151 2.60 -22.58 -31.26
CA ILE A 151 1.34 -23.32 -31.38
C ILE A 151 0.35 -22.61 -32.32
N GLN A 152 0.30 -21.27 -32.29
CA GLN A 152 -0.57 -20.47 -33.15
C GLN A 152 -0.18 -20.60 -34.63
N THR A 153 1.12 -20.64 -34.94
CA THR A 153 1.61 -20.88 -36.31
C THR A 153 1.25 -22.29 -36.80
N ILE A 154 1.28 -23.31 -35.94
CA ILE A 154 0.83 -24.67 -36.28
C ILE A 154 -0.69 -24.73 -36.56
N ILE A 155 -1.50 -23.91 -35.88
CA ILE A 155 -2.96 -23.85 -36.06
C ILE A 155 -3.35 -23.14 -37.36
N GLU A 156 -2.59 -22.13 -37.79
CA GLU A 156 -2.82 -21.41 -39.05
C GLU A 156 -2.55 -22.27 -40.29
N GLU A 157 -1.69 -23.29 -40.18
CA GLU A 157 -1.37 -24.21 -41.28
C GLU A 157 -2.43 -25.32 -41.51
N LYS A 158 -3.42 -25.51 -40.62
CA LYS A 158 -4.47 -26.56 -40.77
C LYS A 158 -5.87 -26.08 -40.37
N PRO A 159 -6.73 -25.68 -41.33
CA PRO A 159 -7.99 -24.99 -41.06
C PRO A 159 -9.18 -25.89 -40.68
N GLU A 160 -9.02 -27.22 -40.64
CA GLU A 160 -10.13 -28.18 -40.47
C GLU A 160 -10.72 -28.25 -39.04
N MET A 161 -10.18 -27.52 -38.05
CA MET A 161 -10.60 -27.63 -36.65
C MET A 161 -11.59 -26.55 -36.17
N LYS A 162 -12.23 -25.81 -37.08
CA LYS A 162 -13.11 -24.65 -36.75
C LYS A 162 -14.57 -25.00 -36.45
N GLU A 163 -15.00 -26.25 -36.60
CA GLU A 163 -16.43 -26.60 -36.63
C GLU A 163 -16.94 -27.39 -35.41
N VAL A 164 -16.51 -27.06 -34.19
CA VAL A 164 -17.22 -27.49 -32.97
C VAL A 164 -17.09 -26.39 -31.92
N LEU A 165 -18.16 -26.14 -31.17
CA LEU A 165 -18.27 -25.26 -29.97
C LEU A 165 -18.88 -23.87 -30.23
N LYS A 166 -20.22 -23.83 -30.30
CA LYS A 166 -20.98 -22.72 -29.71
C LYS A 166 -21.00 -22.92 -28.18
N PRO A 167 -20.59 -21.95 -27.34
CA PRO A 167 -20.78 -22.07 -25.90
C PRO A 167 -21.94 -21.19 -25.40
N GLU A 168 -22.73 -21.80 -24.51
CA GLU A 168 -23.66 -21.16 -23.59
C GLU A 168 -22.97 -20.04 -22.79
N LYS A 169 -23.79 -19.09 -22.28
CA LYS A 169 -23.32 -17.92 -21.52
C LYS A 169 -22.60 -18.34 -20.23
N THR A 170 -21.31 -18.60 -20.33
CA THR A 170 -20.39 -18.60 -19.21
C THR A 170 -20.47 -17.24 -18.52
N LYS A 171 -20.72 -17.22 -17.21
CA LYS A 171 -20.63 -16.00 -16.40
C LYS A 171 -19.23 -15.44 -16.61
N LYS A 172 -19.11 -14.31 -17.30
CA LYS A 172 -17.84 -13.58 -17.40
C LYS A 172 -17.38 -13.29 -15.98
N GLU A 173 -16.24 -13.86 -15.60
CA GLU A 173 -15.55 -13.48 -14.38
C GLU A 173 -14.96 -12.08 -14.59
N TYR A 174 -15.39 -11.14 -13.75
CA TYR A 174 -14.90 -9.77 -13.76
C TYR A 174 -13.92 -9.60 -12.59
N GLU A 175 -12.82 -8.88 -12.84
CA GLU A 175 -11.88 -8.53 -11.78
C GLU A 175 -12.60 -7.71 -10.70
N SER A 176 -12.30 -8.00 -9.43
CA SER A 176 -12.91 -7.33 -8.30
C SER A 176 -11.98 -7.27 -7.10
N TYR A 177 -12.15 -6.26 -6.24
CA TYR A 177 -11.46 -6.19 -4.96
C TYR A 177 -12.29 -5.45 -3.91
N ILE A 178 -11.89 -5.57 -2.64
CA ILE A 178 -12.53 -4.90 -1.51
C ILE A 178 -11.69 -3.68 -1.08
N PHE A 179 -12.35 -2.54 -0.89
CA PHE A 179 -11.75 -1.37 -0.26
C PHE A 179 -12.50 -0.99 1.02
N ILE A 180 -11.76 -0.34 1.92
CA ILE A 180 -12.29 0.19 3.17
C ILE A 180 -12.80 1.61 2.93
N LEU A 181 -14.05 1.86 3.31
CA LEU A 181 -14.73 3.14 3.12
C LEU A 181 -14.25 4.17 4.15
N GLY A 182 -13.23 4.93 3.80
CA GLY A 182 -12.74 6.02 4.66
C GLY A 182 -13.73 7.17 4.80
N LYS A 183 -13.62 7.93 5.89
CA LYS A 183 -14.50 9.09 6.20
C LYS A 183 -14.62 10.09 5.05
N SER A 184 -13.52 10.45 4.41
CA SER A 184 -13.52 11.38 3.26
C SER A 184 -14.28 10.82 2.04
N TYR A 185 -14.23 9.50 1.83
CA TYR A 185 -14.94 8.84 0.73
C TYR A 185 -16.45 8.85 0.97
N LEU A 186 -16.85 8.50 2.21
CA LEU A 186 -18.22 8.58 2.70
C LEU A 186 -18.77 10.02 2.60
N ASP A 187 -18.09 10.99 3.21
CA ASP A 187 -18.56 12.37 3.35
C ASP A 187 -18.66 13.13 2.02
N ARG A 188 -17.86 12.75 1.03
CA ARG A 188 -17.70 13.49 -0.23
C ARG A 188 -18.12 12.72 -1.48
N GLY A 189 -18.48 11.43 -1.34
CA GLY A 189 -19.01 10.64 -2.45
C GLY A 189 -17.99 10.40 -3.57
N PHE A 190 -16.77 10.01 -3.20
CA PHE A 190 -15.73 9.57 -4.13
C PHE A 190 -14.92 8.46 -3.49
N PHE A 191 -14.12 7.74 -4.27
CA PHE A 191 -13.09 6.86 -3.73
C PHE A 191 -11.92 6.77 -4.71
N ASN A 192 -10.74 6.43 -4.21
CA ASN A 192 -9.59 6.18 -5.07
C ASN A 192 -9.50 4.68 -5.37
N LEU A 193 -9.23 4.34 -6.63
CA LEU A 193 -8.89 2.97 -7.00
C LEU A 193 -7.52 2.59 -6.46
N LYS A 194 -7.25 1.29 -6.33
CA LYS A 194 -5.86 0.83 -6.22
C LYS A 194 -5.17 1.07 -7.56
N THR A 195 -3.93 1.58 -7.54
CA THR A 195 -3.15 1.81 -8.76
C THR A 195 -3.02 0.55 -9.63
N SER A 196 -2.96 -0.65 -9.03
CA SER A 196 -2.95 -1.92 -9.75
C SER A 196 -4.17 -2.12 -10.67
N HIS A 197 -5.33 -1.56 -10.30
CA HIS A 197 -6.58 -1.66 -11.05
C HIS A 197 -6.82 -0.42 -11.94
N SER A 198 -5.83 0.49 -12.03
CA SER A 198 -5.95 1.75 -12.79
C SER A 198 -6.23 1.52 -14.29
N HIS A 199 -5.69 0.43 -14.85
CA HIS A 199 -5.84 0.06 -16.26
C HIS A 199 -7.25 -0.45 -16.61
N LEU A 200 -8.05 -0.80 -15.59
CA LEU A 200 -9.41 -1.31 -15.73
C LEU A 200 -10.46 -0.22 -15.92
N VAL A 201 -10.06 1.06 -15.81
CA VAL A 201 -10.94 2.21 -16.01
C VAL A 201 -10.36 3.17 -17.05
N ALA A 202 -11.22 3.99 -17.65
CA ALA A 202 -10.87 4.92 -18.72
C ALA A 202 -9.97 6.10 -18.25
N GLY A 203 -9.73 7.06 -19.14
CA GLY A 203 -8.78 8.15 -18.97
C GLY A 203 -9.18 9.20 -17.93
N ASP A 204 -8.36 10.24 -17.81
CA ASP A 204 -8.70 11.41 -16.98
C ASP A 204 -9.92 12.13 -17.60
N LYS A 205 -10.83 12.60 -16.75
CA LYS A 205 -12.08 13.28 -17.11
C LYS A 205 -13.11 12.43 -17.86
N ASP A 206 -12.85 11.16 -18.12
CA ASP A 206 -13.83 10.25 -18.72
C ASP A 206 -15.00 9.97 -17.77
N GLU A 207 -16.18 9.80 -18.37
CA GLU A 207 -17.38 9.36 -17.65
C GLU A 207 -17.31 7.88 -17.26
N ILE A 208 -17.91 7.54 -16.12
CA ILE A 208 -18.02 6.18 -15.64
C ILE A 208 -19.40 5.92 -15.01
N GLN A 209 -20.01 4.80 -15.36
CA GLN A 209 -21.24 4.32 -14.74
C GLN A 209 -20.91 3.48 -13.50
N ILE A 210 -21.51 3.84 -12.36
CA ILE A 210 -21.35 3.14 -11.09
C ILE A 210 -22.68 2.44 -10.78
N VAL A 211 -22.73 1.14 -11.00
CA VAL A 211 -23.91 0.31 -10.68
C VAL A 211 -23.90 0.03 -9.18
N VAL A 212 -25.02 0.34 -8.52
CA VAL A 212 -25.23 0.09 -7.10
C VAL A 212 -26.57 -0.62 -6.89
N GLY A 213 -26.62 -1.60 -5.98
CA GLY A 213 -27.80 -2.45 -5.81
C GLY A 213 -28.17 -3.23 -7.08
N GLU A 214 -29.46 -3.54 -7.26
CA GLU A 214 -29.93 -4.35 -8.40
C GLU A 214 -30.06 -3.56 -9.71
N LYS A 215 -30.48 -2.28 -9.65
CA LYS A 215 -30.84 -1.49 -10.84
C LYS A 215 -30.42 -0.03 -10.82
N GLN A 216 -29.84 0.46 -9.72
CA GLN A 216 -29.47 1.87 -9.62
C GLN A 216 -28.13 2.11 -10.31
N VAL A 217 -28.06 3.17 -11.12
CA VAL A 217 -26.83 3.60 -11.80
C VAL A 217 -26.55 5.04 -11.42
N ILE A 218 -25.36 5.27 -10.88
CA ILE A 218 -24.84 6.60 -10.58
C ILE A 218 -23.89 7.00 -11.71
N SER A 219 -24.13 8.15 -12.31
CA SER A 219 -23.22 8.76 -13.28
C SER A 219 -22.06 9.43 -12.53
N GLY A 220 -20.85 8.98 -12.79
CA GLY A 220 -19.63 9.51 -12.20
C GLY A 220 -18.61 9.95 -13.24
N ARG A 221 -17.48 10.47 -12.75
CA ARG A 221 -16.30 10.78 -13.57
C ARG A 221 -15.04 10.20 -12.98
N ILE A 222 -14.06 9.97 -13.83
CA ILE A 222 -12.72 9.55 -13.47
C ILE A 222 -11.85 10.80 -13.39
N SER A 223 -11.12 10.98 -12.29
CA SER A 223 -10.04 11.95 -12.21
C SER A 223 -8.74 11.26 -11.85
N ARG A 224 -7.78 11.31 -12.77
CA ARG A 224 -6.40 10.85 -12.56
C ARG A 224 -5.51 11.98 -12.05
N THR A 225 -5.97 13.22 -12.16
CA THR A 225 -5.25 14.42 -11.70
C THR A 225 -5.59 14.85 -10.27
N ALA A 226 -6.65 14.29 -9.66
CA ALA A 226 -7.04 14.62 -8.29
C ALA A 226 -6.08 14.11 -7.20
N ASN A 227 -5.16 13.21 -7.57
CA ASN A 227 -4.09 12.70 -6.73
C ASN A 227 -2.76 12.98 -7.44
N SER A 228 -1.73 13.38 -6.70
CA SER A 228 -0.37 13.55 -7.24
C SER A 228 0.21 12.25 -7.81
N SER A 229 -0.30 11.09 -7.39
CA SER A 229 0.09 9.76 -7.84
C SER A 229 -0.47 9.34 -9.21
N GLY A 230 -1.39 10.10 -9.81
CA GLY A 230 -2.05 9.70 -11.05
C GLY A 230 -3.15 8.63 -10.86
N THR A 231 -3.36 8.16 -9.63
CA THR A 231 -4.30 7.07 -9.32
C THR A 231 -5.74 7.53 -9.58
N PRO A 232 -6.56 6.74 -10.32
CA PRO A 232 -7.92 7.12 -10.64
C PRO A 232 -8.76 7.32 -9.38
N ARG A 233 -9.30 8.51 -9.24
CA ARG A 233 -10.41 8.81 -8.33
C ARG A 233 -11.72 8.65 -9.09
N ILE A 234 -12.60 7.80 -8.58
CA ILE A 234 -13.97 7.67 -9.07
C ILE A 234 -14.83 8.64 -8.27
N ILE A 235 -15.44 9.60 -8.95
CA ILE A 235 -16.21 10.68 -8.33
C ILE A 235 -17.68 10.49 -8.70
N GLY A 236 -18.52 10.15 -7.72
CA GLY A 236 -19.97 10.04 -7.88
C GLY A 236 -20.76 11.15 -7.17
N ASN A 237 -20.07 12.06 -6.46
CA ASN A 237 -20.64 13.22 -5.74
C ASN A 237 -21.80 12.84 -4.80
N LYS A 238 -22.81 13.71 -4.68
CA LYS A 238 -23.96 13.55 -3.79
C LYS A 238 -24.67 12.19 -3.94
N PRO A 239 -24.95 11.67 -5.15
CA PRO A 239 -25.54 10.33 -5.30
C PRO A 239 -24.72 9.21 -4.65
N LEU A 240 -23.41 9.20 -4.86
CA LEU A 240 -22.55 8.15 -4.28
C LEU A 240 -22.38 8.31 -2.77
N LYS A 241 -22.33 9.54 -2.27
CA LYS A 241 -22.37 9.83 -0.83
C LYS A 241 -23.64 9.26 -0.18
N LEU A 242 -24.80 9.53 -0.78
CA LEU A 242 -26.09 9.05 -0.24
C LEU A 242 -26.11 7.53 -0.20
N TRP A 243 -25.67 6.88 -1.28
CA TRP A 243 -25.58 5.42 -1.32
C TRP A 243 -24.66 4.86 -0.23
N PHE A 244 -23.44 5.42 -0.08
CA PHE A 244 -22.50 5.04 0.97
C PHE A 244 -23.10 5.20 2.38
N THR A 245 -23.78 6.32 2.65
CA THR A 245 -24.38 6.61 3.96
C THR A 245 -25.52 5.65 4.31
N GLU A 246 -26.27 5.19 3.31
CA GLU A 246 -27.41 4.29 3.52
C GLU A 246 -26.97 2.82 3.67
N HIS A 247 -25.87 2.43 3.03
CA HIS A 247 -25.47 1.02 2.88
C HIS A 247 -24.19 0.64 3.62
N SER A 248 -23.46 1.60 4.21
CA SER A 248 -22.20 1.34 4.90
C SER A 248 -21.89 2.47 5.90
N GLU A 249 -20.77 2.31 6.62
CA GLU A 249 -20.28 3.27 7.59
C GLU A 249 -18.77 3.50 7.41
N VAL A 250 -18.18 4.40 8.20
CA VAL A 250 -16.73 4.61 8.19
C VAL A 250 -16.05 3.28 8.55
N ASN A 251 -15.06 2.90 7.74
CA ASN A 251 -14.37 1.61 7.80
C ASN A 251 -15.16 0.39 7.30
N GLY A 252 -16.36 0.60 6.75
CA GLY A 252 -17.12 -0.46 6.10
C GLY A 252 -16.44 -1.00 4.83
N GLU A 253 -16.73 -2.26 4.50
CA GLU A 253 -16.15 -2.94 3.35
C GLU A 253 -17.03 -2.80 2.11
N ILE A 254 -16.47 -2.24 1.04
CA ILE A 254 -17.12 -2.13 -0.27
C ILE A 254 -16.35 -2.95 -1.29
N LYS A 255 -17.02 -3.92 -1.91
CA LYS A 255 -16.51 -4.65 -3.07
C LYS A 255 -16.76 -3.82 -4.33
N ILE A 256 -15.72 -3.65 -5.14
CA ILE A 256 -15.81 -3.10 -6.50
C ILE A 256 -15.57 -4.20 -7.52
N THR A 257 -16.42 -4.27 -8.54
CA THR A 257 -16.29 -5.17 -9.70
C THR A 257 -16.18 -4.37 -10.99
N PHE A 258 -15.18 -4.67 -11.82
CA PHE A 258 -14.89 -3.96 -13.06
C PHE A 258 -15.60 -4.61 -14.25
N ILE A 259 -16.73 -4.03 -14.70
CA ILE A 259 -17.51 -4.57 -15.81
C ILE A 259 -16.84 -4.23 -17.15
N ASN A 260 -16.40 -2.98 -17.32
CA ASN A 260 -15.54 -2.52 -18.41
C ASN A 260 -14.92 -1.16 -18.04
N LYS A 261 -14.13 -0.56 -18.95
CA LYS A 261 -13.40 0.71 -18.70
C LYS A 261 -14.28 1.89 -18.28
N LYS A 262 -15.57 1.88 -18.62
CA LYS A 262 -16.53 2.95 -18.31
C LYS A 262 -17.67 2.46 -17.39
N LYS A 263 -17.57 1.28 -16.79
CA LYS A 263 -18.62 0.72 -15.94
C LYS A 263 -18.08 -0.17 -14.82
N ILE A 264 -18.50 0.14 -13.60
CA ILE A 264 -18.16 -0.63 -12.39
C ILE A 264 -19.43 -0.96 -11.61
N LYS A 265 -19.35 -1.96 -10.72
CA LYS A 265 -20.39 -2.27 -9.73
C LYS A 265 -19.82 -2.13 -8.33
N LEU A 266 -20.57 -1.55 -7.40
CA LEU A 266 -20.27 -1.52 -5.98
C LEU A 266 -21.27 -2.36 -5.19
N GLU A 267 -20.77 -3.10 -4.21
CA GLU A 267 -21.54 -3.92 -3.28
C GLU A 267 -21.00 -3.69 -1.87
N ALA A 268 -21.85 -3.27 -0.93
CA ALA A 268 -21.49 -3.22 0.49
C ALA A 268 -21.55 -4.63 1.07
N LEU A 269 -20.52 -5.05 1.80
CA LEU A 269 -20.41 -6.42 2.31
C LEU A 269 -20.93 -6.60 3.73
N ASN A 270 -20.94 -5.54 4.54
CA ASN A 270 -21.43 -5.57 5.92
C ASN A 270 -22.22 -4.28 6.22
N LYS A 271 -23.34 -4.43 6.93
CA LYS A 271 -24.06 -3.37 7.65
C LYS A 271 -24.46 -3.91 9.01
#